data_AF-A0A352MHX1-F1
#
_entry.id   AF-A0A352MHX1-F1
#
_cell.length_a   1.000
_cell.length_b   1.000
_cell.length_c   1.000
_cell.angle_alpha   90.00
_cell.angle_beta   90.00
_cell.angle_gamma   90.00
#
_symmetry.space_group_name_H-M   'P 1'
#
loop_
_entity.id
_entity.type
_entity.pdbx_description
1 polymer ?
#
loop_
_entity_poly.entity_id
_entity_poly.type
_entity_poly.pdbx_seq_one_letter_code
_entity_poly.pdbx_strand_id
1 'polypeptide(L)'
;MQLIAKTLYGLEKVLSDELSGLGAKNIMAVNRAVLFEGDQHLLYKANYSLRTAMSVLVRIAEFRIRTSHDLHRYSQKIDWKEYLDPEHTFSIVSVVNSPFFSHTGYAGLLLKDAIADWFRDKTGKRPSVDTNDPDIVFNLHISNDLV
;
A
#
# COMPACT_ATOMS: atom_id res chain seq x y z
N MET A 1 10.62 8.04 6.03
CA MET A 1 9.40 7.40 5.50
C MET A 1 9.58 5.89 5.56
N GLN A 2 8.51 5.15 5.85
CA GLN A 2 8.50 3.68 5.79
C GLN A 2 8.18 3.23 4.36
N LEU A 3 9.09 2.47 3.76
CA LEU A 3 9.03 2.04 2.36
C LEU A 3 9.08 0.51 2.26
N ILE A 4 8.48 -0.02 1.20
CA ILE A 4 8.41 -1.45 0.93
C ILE A 4 8.78 -1.68 -0.53
N ALA A 5 9.84 -2.43 -0.80
CA ALA A 5 10.18 -2.86 -2.15
C ALA A 5 9.78 -4.33 -2.33
N LYS A 6 8.82 -4.61 -3.22
CA LYS A 6 8.40 -5.98 -3.55
C LYS A 6 9.41 -6.61 -4.50
N THR A 7 9.64 -7.92 -4.36
CA THR A 7 10.55 -8.69 -5.22
C THR A 7 10.06 -10.12 -5.42
N LEU A 8 10.75 -10.88 -6.25
CA LEU A 8 10.49 -12.31 -6.43
C LEU A 8 11.11 -13.10 -5.28
N TYR A 9 10.50 -14.26 -4.99
CA TYR A 9 11.01 -15.17 -3.96
C TYR A 9 12.47 -15.56 -4.26
N GLY A 10 13.34 -15.43 -3.26
CA GLY A 10 14.77 -15.72 -3.34
C GLY A 10 15.65 -14.51 -3.69
N LEU A 11 15.07 -13.38 -4.11
CA LEU A 11 15.81 -12.14 -4.43
C LEU A 11 15.86 -11.15 -3.27
N GLU A 12 15.26 -11.44 -2.12
CA GLU A 12 15.15 -10.52 -0.99
C GLU A 12 16.52 -10.04 -0.49
N LYS A 13 17.49 -10.95 -0.44
CA LYS A 13 18.86 -10.61 -0.04
C LYS A 13 19.55 -9.69 -1.05
N VAL A 14 19.41 -9.99 -2.35
CA VAL A 14 20.00 -9.18 -3.43
C VAL A 14 19.42 -7.77 -3.40
N LEU A 15 18.09 -7.66 -3.26
CA LEU A 15 17.41 -6.38 -3.12
C LEU A 15 17.84 -5.62 -1.85
N SER A 16 18.04 -6.32 -0.75
CA SER A 16 18.53 -5.71 0.50
C SER A 16 19.93 -5.11 0.33
N ASP A 17 20.82 -5.80 -0.40
CA ASP A 17 22.17 -5.32 -0.71
C ASP A 17 22.13 -4.10 -1.66
N GLU A 18 21.26 -4.12 -2.68
CA GLU A 18 21.02 -2.95 -3.54
C GLU A 18 20.55 -1.74 -2.73
N LEU A 19 19.54 -1.92 -1.88
CA LEU A 19 18.99 -0.86 -1.02
C LEU A 19 20.05 -0.29 -0.05
N SER A 20 20.89 -1.16 0.52
CA SER A 20 22.01 -0.76 1.38
C SER A 20 22.99 0.12 0.61
N GLY A 21 23.35 -0.26 -0.63
CA GLY A 21 24.20 0.53 -1.51
C GLY A 21 23.61 1.88 -1.91
N LEU A 22 22.28 2.02 -1.91
CA LEU A 22 21.60 3.29 -2.16
C LEU A 22 21.51 4.20 -0.91
N GLY A 23 21.86 3.70 0.27
CA GLY A 23 21.82 4.42 1.54
C GLY A 23 20.52 4.23 2.33
N ALA A 24 19.76 3.17 2.06
CA ALA A 24 18.57 2.82 2.83
C ALA A 24 18.93 2.44 4.28
N LYS A 25 18.02 2.74 5.20
CA LYS A 25 18.16 2.43 6.63
C LYS A 25 17.15 1.37 7.05
N ASN A 26 17.39 0.72 8.19
CA ASN A 26 16.48 -0.25 8.82
C ASN A 26 15.97 -1.32 7.82
N ILE A 27 16.90 -1.86 7.01
CA ILE A 27 16.59 -2.82 5.96
C ILE A 27 16.22 -4.17 6.59
N MET A 28 15.02 -4.65 6.30
CA MET A 28 14.51 -5.93 6.77
C MET A 28 13.92 -6.72 5.61
N ALA A 29 14.57 -7.83 5.26
CA ALA A 29 14.05 -8.78 4.30
C ALA A 29 12.85 -9.55 4.91
N VAL A 30 11.75 -9.59 4.17
CA VAL A 30 10.56 -10.40 4.47
C VAL A 30 10.19 -11.21 3.22
N ASN A 31 9.34 -12.21 3.33
CA ASN A 31 8.99 -13.05 2.19
C ASN A 31 8.50 -12.19 0.98
N ARG A 32 9.24 -12.23 -0.13
CA ARG A 32 8.98 -11.48 -1.38
C ARG A 32 8.99 -9.95 -1.25
N ALA A 33 9.56 -9.38 -0.19
CA ALA A 33 9.70 -7.93 -0.08
C ALA A 33 10.85 -7.53 0.85
N VAL A 34 11.27 -6.27 0.77
CA VAL A 34 12.22 -5.67 1.71
C VAL A 34 11.60 -4.40 2.27
N LEU A 35 11.48 -4.33 3.59
CA LEU A 35 11.08 -3.14 4.34
C LEU A 35 12.31 -2.29 4.59
N PHE A 36 12.19 -0.97 4.43
CA PHE A 36 13.30 -0.05 4.67
C PHE A 36 12.80 1.36 4.94
N GLU A 37 13.70 2.19 5.47
CA GLU A 37 13.45 3.61 5.70
C GLU A 37 14.26 4.49 4.76
N GLY A 38 13.61 5.55 4.28
CA GLY A 38 14.17 6.50 3.35
C GLY A 38 13.51 7.88 3.40
N ASP A 39 14.15 8.86 2.79
CA ASP A 39 13.53 10.13 2.44
C ASP A 39 12.95 10.07 1.01
N GLN A 40 12.37 11.18 0.56
CA GLN A 40 11.80 11.28 -0.78
C GLN A 40 12.86 11.14 -1.88
N HIS A 41 14.10 11.60 -1.63
CA HIS A 41 15.20 11.42 -2.58
C HIS A 41 15.52 9.93 -2.78
N LEU A 42 15.61 9.16 -1.69
CA LEU A 42 15.82 7.72 -1.76
C LEU A 42 14.66 7.01 -2.44
N LEU A 43 13.40 7.44 -2.21
CA LEU A 43 12.24 6.87 -2.90
C LEU A 43 12.36 6.97 -4.44
N TYR A 44 12.70 8.15 -4.97
CA TYR A 44 12.91 8.32 -6.40
C TYR A 44 14.12 7.53 -6.90
N LYS A 45 15.24 7.60 -6.16
CA LYS A 45 16.46 6.88 -6.52
C LYS A 45 16.24 5.37 -6.55
N ALA A 46 15.46 4.83 -5.61
CA ALA A 46 15.09 3.42 -5.54
C ALA A 46 14.29 2.99 -6.78
N ASN A 47 13.27 3.76 -7.18
CA ASN A 47 12.50 3.46 -8.40
C ASN A 47 13.37 3.49 -9.66
N TYR A 48 14.38 4.36 -9.72
CA TYR A 48 15.26 4.47 -10.89
C TYR A 48 16.39 3.42 -10.91
N SER A 49 16.90 3.02 -9.75
CA SER A 49 18.20 2.30 -9.65
C SER A 49 18.07 0.82 -9.30
N LEU A 50 17.00 0.41 -8.63
CA LEU A 50 16.83 -0.99 -8.19
C LEU A 50 16.53 -1.88 -9.39
N ARG A 51 17.27 -2.98 -9.52
CA ARG A 51 17.12 -3.91 -10.66
C ARG A 51 16.31 -5.14 -10.30
N THR A 52 16.20 -5.45 -9.01
CA THR A 52 15.49 -6.63 -8.51
C THR A 52 14.15 -6.30 -7.85
N ALA A 53 13.78 -5.02 -7.76
CA ALA A 53 12.49 -4.59 -7.25
C ALA A 53 11.42 -4.63 -8.35
N MET A 54 10.24 -5.17 -8.03
CA MET A 54 9.06 -5.15 -8.90
C MET A 54 8.21 -3.90 -8.69
N SER A 55 8.19 -3.35 -7.47
CA SER A 55 7.51 -2.10 -7.13
C SER A 55 8.07 -1.56 -5.83
N VAL A 56 8.07 -0.23 -5.68
CA VAL A 56 8.43 0.48 -4.45
C VAL A 56 7.19 1.19 -3.94
N LEU A 57 6.77 0.85 -2.72
CA LEU A 57 5.55 1.34 -2.09
C LEU A 57 5.88 2.21 -0.89
N VAL A 58 5.06 3.23 -0.67
CA VAL A 58 5.07 4.03 0.56
C VAL A 58 3.99 3.47 1.48
N ARG A 59 4.32 3.21 2.74
CA ARG A 59 3.32 2.78 3.73
C ARG A 59 2.46 3.98 4.16
N ILE A 60 1.15 3.89 3.90
CA ILE A 60 0.16 4.93 4.26
C ILE A 60 -0.30 4.76 5.71
N ALA A 61 -0.70 3.56 6.09
CA ALA A 61 -1.16 3.24 7.44
C ALA A 61 -0.86 1.78 7.78
N GLU A 62 -0.83 1.48 9.07
CA GLU A 62 -0.80 0.12 9.62
C GLU A 62 -1.72 0.08 10.84
N PHE A 63 -2.60 -0.92 10.91
CA PHE A 63 -3.49 -1.08 12.06
C PHE A 63 -4.01 -2.50 12.20
N ARG A 64 -4.48 -2.85 13.40
CA ARG A 64 -5.09 -4.16 13.67
C ARG A 64 -6.61 -4.11 13.62
N ILE A 65 -7.21 -5.11 13.00
CA ILE A 65 -8.66 -5.30 12.90
C ILE A 65 -9.12 -6.46 13.77
N ARG A 66 -10.35 -6.38 14.30
CA ARG A 66 -11.02 -7.46 15.04
C ARG A 66 -12.24 -7.98 14.29
N THR A 67 -12.75 -7.20 13.35
CA THR A 67 -13.87 -7.53 12.46
C THR A 67 -13.59 -6.95 11.08
N SER A 68 -14.28 -7.44 10.05
CA SER A 68 -14.20 -6.89 8.69
C SER A 68 -14.60 -5.41 8.62
N HIS A 69 -15.55 -4.97 9.46
CA HIS A 69 -15.98 -3.58 9.55
C HIS A 69 -14.92 -2.62 10.07
N ASP A 70 -13.92 -3.12 10.81
CA ASP A 70 -12.83 -2.28 11.32
C ASP A 70 -11.96 -1.74 10.18
N LEU A 71 -11.83 -2.48 9.08
CA LEU A 71 -11.10 -2.02 7.90
C LEU A 71 -11.67 -0.71 7.36
N HIS A 72 -12.99 -0.65 7.12
CA HIS A 72 -13.64 0.57 6.66
C HIS A 72 -13.51 1.69 7.69
N ARG A 73 -13.82 1.40 8.97
CA ARG A 73 -13.79 2.39 10.05
C ARG A 73 -12.42 3.03 10.27
N TYR A 74 -11.34 2.24 10.23
CA TYR A 74 -9.99 2.76 10.39
C TYR A 74 -9.47 3.43 9.12
N SER A 75 -9.87 2.95 7.94
CA SER A 75 -9.58 3.62 6.67
C SER A 75 -10.19 5.03 6.60
N GLN A 76 -11.38 5.24 7.19
CA GLN A 76 -12.01 6.57 7.31
C GLN A 76 -11.21 7.58 8.16
N LYS A 77 -10.24 7.13 8.96
CA LYS A 77 -9.42 8.01 9.79
C LYS A 77 -8.18 8.54 9.06
N ILE A 78 -7.84 7.97 7.91
CA ILE A 78 -6.72 8.40 7.08
C ILE A 78 -7.13 9.67 6.33
N ASP A 79 -6.25 10.67 6.28
CA ASP A 79 -6.47 11.85 5.45
C ASP A 79 -6.13 11.53 3.98
N TRP A 80 -7.12 11.04 3.24
CA TRP A 80 -6.90 10.60 1.86
C TRP A 80 -6.55 11.74 0.91
N LYS A 81 -6.79 13.00 1.29
CA LYS A 81 -6.41 14.16 0.47
C LYS A 81 -4.89 14.31 0.35
N GLU A 82 -4.11 13.73 1.26
CA GLU A 82 -2.64 13.69 1.13
C GLU A 82 -2.17 12.79 -0.02
N TYR A 83 -3.03 11.86 -0.49
CA TYR A 83 -2.64 10.81 -1.43
C TYR A 83 -3.45 10.81 -2.73
N LEU A 84 -4.69 11.31 -2.73
CA LEU A 84 -5.60 11.26 -3.88
C LEU A 84 -6.30 12.61 -4.06
N ASP A 85 -6.50 13.02 -5.32
CA ASP A 85 -7.38 14.11 -5.69
C ASP A 85 -8.73 13.53 -6.15
N PRO A 86 -9.88 14.11 -5.79
CA PRO A 86 -11.18 13.61 -6.24
C PRO A 86 -11.37 13.59 -7.76
N GLU A 87 -10.57 14.33 -8.54
CA GLU A 87 -10.58 14.30 -10.00
C GLU A 87 -9.78 13.11 -10.59
N HIS A 88 -8.91 12.48 -9.79
CA HIS A 88 -8.13 11.32 -10.21
C HIS A 88 -8.91 10.01 -10.03
N THR A 89 -8.53 9.01 -10.81
CA THR A 89 -8.99 7.64 -10.71
C THR A 89 -8.10 6.81 -9.81
N PHE A 90 -8.66 5.78 -9.17
CA PHE A 90 -7.85 4.86 -8.37
C PHE A 90 -8.32 3.41 -8.48
N SER A 91 -7.44 2.49 -8.12
CA SER A 91 -7.75 1.07 -7.95
C SER A 91 -7.20 0.51 -6.65
N ILE A 92 -7.74 -0.65 -6.24
CA ILE A 92 -7.26 -1.39 -5.07
C ILE A 92 -6.69 -2.73 -5.52
N VAL A 93 -5.43 -3.00 -5.16
CA VAL A 93 -4.81 -4.33 -5.26
C VAL A 93 -4.74 -4.93 -3.86
N SER A 94 -5.51 -5.99 -3.62
CA SER A 94 -5.62 -6.61 -2.30
C SER A 94 -4.96 -7.99 -2.23
N VAL A 95 -4.12 -8.21 -1.23
CA VAL A 95 -3.61 -9.52 -0.83
C VAL A 95 -4.02 -9.77 0.62
N VAL A 96 -4.89 -10.76 0.84
CA VAL A 96 -5.53 -10.98 2.14
C VAL A 96 -5.36 -12.42 2.57
N ASN A 97 -4.77 -12.59 3.74
CA ASN A 97 -4.74 -13.84 4.48
C ASN A 97 -5.23 -13.54 5.90
N SER A 98 -6.54 -13.64 6.13
CA SER A 98 -7.16 -13.24 7.39
C SER A 98 -8.41 -14.09 7.67
N PRO A 99 -8.66 -14.51 8.92
CA PRO A 99 -9.91 -15.20 9.28
C PRO A 99 -11.14 -14.28 9.20
N PHE A 100 -10.94 -12.96 9.18
CA PHE A 100 -12.03 -11.98 9.11
C PHE A 100 -12.56 -11.77 7.69
N PHE A 101 -11.87 -12.33 6.69
CA PHE A 101 -12.20 -12.14 5.28
C PHE A 101 -12.19 -13.48 4.54
N SER A 102 -13.38 -13.94 4.14
CA SER A 102 -13.54 -15.17 3.36
C SER A 102 -13.02 -15.04 1.91
N HIS A 103 -13.05 -13.81 1.37
CA HIS A 103 -12.67 -13.49 0.00
C HIS A 103 -11.80 -12.24 -0.04
N THR A 104 -10.66 -12.30 -0.73
CA THR A 104 -9.71 -11.19 -0.89
C THR A 104 -10.36 -9.97 -1.54
N GLY A 105 -11.17 -10.18 -2.58
CA GLY A 105 -11.88 -9.12 -3.29
C GLY A 105 -12.83 -8.32 -2.40
N TYR A 106 -13.42 -8.94 -1.37
CA TYR A 106 -14.33 -8.23 -0.46
C TYR A 106 -13.60 -7.17 0.38
N ALA A 107 -12.38 -7.45 0.86
CA ALA A 107 -11.58 -6.46 1.58
C ALA A 107 -11.18 -5.29 0.69
N GLY A 108 -10.82 -5.57 -0.57
CA GLY A 108 -10.52 -4.53 -1.56
C GLY A 108 -11.73 -3.63 -1.84
N LEU A 109 -12.93 -4.21 -1.96
CA LEU A 109 -14.16 -3.44 -2.11
C LEU A 109 -14.46 -2.56 -0.89
N LEU A 110 -14.27 -3.07 0.34
CA LEU A 110 -14.47 -2.29 1.56
C LEU A 110 -13.50 -1.10 1.65
N LEU A 111 -12.22 -1.29 1.30
CA LEU A 111 -11.27 -0.18 1.27
C LEU A 111 -11.64 0.84 0.20
N LYS A 112 -12.01 0.38 -1.00
CA LYS A 112 -12.46 1.24 -2.11
C LYS A 112 -13.65 2.10 -1.69
N ASP A 113 -14.65 1.48 -1.05
CA ASP A 113 -15.83 2.20 -0.56
C ASP A 113 -15.45 3.16 0.58
N ALA A 114 -14.53 2.78 1.47
CA ALA A 114 -14.05 3.69 2.52
C ALA A 114 -13.37 4.95 1.96
N ILE A 115 -12.49 4.81 0.97
CA ILE A 115 -11.85 5.97 0.31
C ILE A 115 -12.91 6.86 -0.35
N ALA A 116 -13.81 6.25 -1.14
CA ALA A 116 -14.85 6.98 -1.85
C ALA A 116 -15.83 7.71 -0.92
N ASP A 117 -16.26 7.05 0.16
CA ASP A 117 -17.13 7.63 1.19
C ASP A 117 -16.43 8.79 1.91
N TRP A 118 -15.13 8.65 2.23
CA TRP A 118 -14.37 9.72 2.87
C TRP A 118 -14.36 11.00 2.04
N PHE A 119 -14.09 10.89 0.73
CA PHE A 119 -14.13 12.05 -0.17
C PHE A 119 -15.52 12.64 -0.29
N ARG A 120 -16.56 11.79 -0.41
CA ARG A 120 -17.95 12.24 -0.48
C ARG A 120 -18.33 13.04 0.75
N ASP A 121 -17.98 12.53 1.93
CA ASP A 121 -18.37 13.14 3.21
C ASP A 121 -17.58 14.43 3.50
N LYS A 122 -16.32 14.53 3.04
CA LYS A 122 -15.46 15.71 3.28
C LYS A 122 -15.52 16.78 2.21
N THR A 123 -15.77 16.41 0.96
CA THR A 123 -15.65 17.31 -0.20
C THR A 123 -16.91 17.37 -1.06
N GLY A 124 -17.87 16.47 -0.85
CA GLY A 124 -19.06 16.33 -1.70
C GLY A 124 -18.80 15.64 -3.05
N LYS A 125 -17.53 15.36 -3.39
CA LYS A 125 -17.13 14.66 -4.62
C LYS A 125 -16.76 13.22 -4.33
N ARG A 126 -16.90 12.35 -5.34
CA ARG A 126 -16.51 10.94 -5.25
C ARG A 126 -15.49 10.63 -6.36
N PRO A 127 -14.26 10.21 -6.04
CA PRO A 127 -13.30 9.78 -7.04
C PRO A 127 -13.80 8.55 -7.79
N SER A 128 -13.48 8.49 -9.09
CA SER A 128 -13.82 7.39 -9.97
C SER A 128 -12.85 6.22 -9.80
N VAL A 129 -13.28 5.02 -10.15
CA VAL A 129 -12.44 3.81 -10.09
C VAL A 129 -12.19 3.32 -11.51
N ASP A 130 -10.91 3.21 -11.88
CA ASP A 130 -10.46 2.59 -13.12
C ASP A 130 -9.58 1.39 -12.78
N THR A 131 -9.97 0.19 -13.22
CA THR A 131 -9.21 -1.03 -12.94
C THR A 131 -8.16 -1.33 -14.00
N ASN A 132 -8.19 -0.65 -15.14
CA ASN A 132 -7.31 -0.87 -16.28
C ASN A 132 -6.15 0.12 -16.30
N ASP A 133 -6.44 1.42 -16.11
CA ASP A 133 -5.45 2.50 -16.15
C ASP A 133 -5.72 3.56 -15.06
N PRO A 134 -5.57 3.21 -13.77
CA PRO A 134 -5.77 4.15 -12.67
C PRO A 134 -4.60 5.14 -12.53
N ASP A 135 -4.91 6.38 -12.18
CA ASP A 135 -3.90 7.36 -11.77
C ASP A 135 -3.15 6.91 -10.51
N ILE A 136 -3.86 6.25 -9.57
CA ILE A 136 -3.30 5.78 -8.30
C ILE A 136 -3.70 4.33 -7.98
N VAL A 137 -2.72 3.51 -7.63
CA VAL A 137 -2.94 2.12 -7.18
C VAL A 137 -2.68 2.01 -5.67
N PHE A 138 -3.74 1.81 -4.90
CA PHE A 138 -3.61 1.52 -3.47
C PHE A 138 -3.42 0.02 -3.25
N ASN A 139 -2.40 -0.33 -2.47
CA ASN A 139 -2.11 -1.72 -2.12
C ASN A 139 -2.65 -2.01 -0.72
N LEU A 140 -3.56 -2.97 -0.62
CA LEU A 140 -4.07 -3.50 0.63
C LEU A 140 -3.41 -4.85 0.91
N HIS A 141 -2.72 -4.98 2.03
CA HIS A 141 -2.19 -6.25 2.49
C HIS A 141 -2.78 -6.55 3.86
N ILE A 142 -3.31 -7.75 4.08
CA ILE A 142 -3.82 -8.16 5.39
C ILE A 142 -3.22 -9.52 5.75
N SER A 143 -2.57 -9.59 6.91
CA SER A 143 -2.02 -10.83 7.46
C SER A 143 -2.55 -11.05 8.87
N ASN A 144 -3.34 -12.10 9.04
CA ASN A 144 -4.13 -12.40 10.23
C ASN A 144 -5.05 -11.22 10.60
N ASP A 145 -4.68 -10.45 11.62
CA ASP A 145 -5.39 -9.27 12.10
C ASP A 145 -4.71 -7.96 11.73
N LEU A 146 -3.53 -7.98 11.11
CA LEU A 146 -2.75 -6.80 10.76
C LEU A 146 -3.02 -6.37 9.31
N VAL A 147 -3.40 -5.10 9.14
CA VAL A 147 -3.54 -4.39 7.87
C VAL A 147 -2.33 -3.50 7.65
#